data_AF-A0A6L6WDX9-F1
#
_entry.id   AF-A0A6L6WDX9-F1
#
_cell.length_a   1.000
_cell.length_b   1.000
_cell.length_c   1.000
_cell.angle_alpha   90.00
_cell.angle_beta   90.00
_cell.angle_gamma   90.00
#
_symmetry.space_group_name_H-M   'P 1'
#
loop_
_entity.id
_entity.type
_entity.pdbx_description
1 polymer ?
#
loop_
_entity_poly.entity_id
_entity_poly.type
_entity_poly.pdbx_seq_one_letter_code
_entity_poly.pdbx_strand_id
1 'polypeptide(L)'
;MKTWAGYLAPYEQKITLKEVLPHSNGDILAYELSPIVGDFAKAYMFLLDDGTCFREVISIGSYAITTMMHEGSGRLFHADHYKEDEHGTLDFFTGKPSYEAAKALALGVLN
;
A
#
# COMPACT_ATOMS: atom_id res chain seq x y z
N MET A 1 9.63 18.39 -0.35
CA MET A 1 8.22 17.96 -0.41
C MET A 1 8.20 16.49 -0.79
N LYS A 2 7.60 15.64 0.04
CA LYS A 2 7.32 14.24 -0.32
C LYS A 2 6.10 14.29 -1.25
N THR A 3 6.32 14.15 -2.55
CA THR A 3 5.23 14.22 -3.53
C THR A 3 4.46 12.91 -3.55
N TRP A 4 3.19 12.95 -3.97
CA TRP A 4 2.36 11.78 -4.24
C TRP A 4 3.10 10.72 -5.07
N ALA A 5 3.84 11.16 -6.10
CA ALA A 5 4.68 10.31 -6.93
C ALA A 5 5.77 9.56 -6.14
N GLY A 6 6.32 10.15 -5.09
CA GLY A 6 7.29 9.49 -4.21
C GLY A 6 6.64 8.40 -3.34
N TYR A 7 5.44 8.65 -2.82
CA TYR A 7 4.70 7.66 -2.03
C TYR A 7 4.31 6.45 -2.88
N LEU A 8 3.91 6.69 -4.12
CA LEU A 8 3.47 5.63 -5.04
C LEU A 8 4.62 5.00 -5.86
N ALA A 9 5.86 5.46 -5.68
CA ALA A 9 6.99 4.94 -6.44
C ALA A 9 7.14 3.43 -6.25
N PRO A 10 7.27 2.63 -7.33
CA PRO A 10 7.43 1.18 -7.23
C PRO A 10 8.86 0.77 -6.88
N TYR A 11 9.80 1.71 -6.83
CA TYR A 11 11.23 1.45 -6.66
C TYR A 11 11.73 0.40 -7.67
N GLU A 12 12.35 -0.68 -7.19
CA GLU A 12 12.90 -1.77 -8.00
C GLU A 12 11.83 -2.82 -8.40
N GLN A 13 10.57 -2.62 -8.02
CA GLN A 13 9.52 -3.64 -8.13
C GLN A 13 8.71 -3.50 -9.42
N LYS A 14 8.23 -4.63 -9.92
CA LYS A 14 7.22 -4.69 -10.98
C LYS A 14 5.84 -4.51 -10.38
N ILE A 15 4.99 -3.74 -11.05
CA ILE A 15 3.59 -3.52 -10.67
C ILE A 15 2.69 -4.40 -11.53
N THR A 16 1.80 -5.16 -10.90
CA THR A 16 0.79 -5.98 -11.59
C THR A 16 -0.59 -5.63 -11.06
N LEU A 17 -1.53 -5.27 -11.96
CA LEU A 17 -2.94 -5.14 -11.59
C LEU A 17 -3.50 -6.53 -11.28
N LYS A 18 -3.96 -6.71 -10.04
CA LYS A 18 -4.51 -7.98 -9.56
C LYS A 18 -6.01 -8.08 -9.76
N GLU A 19 -6.71 -7.01 -9.47
CA GLU A 19 -8.18 -6.99 -9.40
C GLU A 19 -8.69 -5.56 -9.56
N VAL A 20 -9.89 -5.42 -10.11
CA VAL A 20 -10.68 -4.18 -10.11
C VAL A 20 -11.92 -4.48 -9.28
N LEU A 21 -12.14 -3.69 -8.24
CA LEU A 21 -13.21 -3.86 -7.27
C LEU A 21 -14.21 -2.72 -7.42
N PRO A 22 -15.46 -2.99 -7.86
CA PRO A 22 -16.47 -1.95 -7.96
C PRO A 22 -16.78 -1.33 -6.59
N HIS A 23 -16.84 0.00 -6.52
CA HIS A 23 -17.19 0.75 -5.33
C HIS A 23 -18.20 1.87 -5.67
N SER A 24 -18.92 2.39 -4.67
CA SER A 24 -20.00 3.39 -4.88
C SER A 24 -19.48 4.72 -5.42
N ASN A 25 -18.24 5.07 -5.04
CA ASN A 25 -17.57 6.32 -5.38
C ASN A 25 -16.54 6.17 -6.51
N GLY A 26 -16.46 5.02 -7.18
CA GLY A 26 -15.44 4.72 -8.17
C GLY A 26 -15.02 3.25 -8.16
N ASP A 27 -14.03 2.88 -8.97
CA ASP A 27 -13.44 1.53 -8.88
C ASP A 27 -12.21 1.55 -7.97
N ILE A 28 -12.01 0.50 -7.17
CA ILE A 28 -10.77 0.30 -6.42
C ILE A 28 -9.85 -0.59 -7.25
N LEU A 29 -8.73 -0.03 -7.70
CA LEU A 29 -7.69 -0.75 -8.43
C LEU A 29 -6.70 -1.37 -7.44
N ALA A 30 -6.64 -2.70 -7.41
CA ALA A 30 -5.75 -3.43 -6.52
C ALA A 30 -4.51 -3.92 -7.27
N TYR A 31 -3.34 -3.49 -6.82
CA TYR A 31 -2.05 -3.86 -7.41
C TYR A 31 -1.21 -4.69 -6.44
N GLU A 32 -0.45 -5.63 -6.99
CA GLU A 32 0.64 -6.30 -6.29
C GLU A 32 1.98 -5.79 -6.84
N LEU A 33 2.93 -5.56 -5.92
CA LEU A 33 4.28 -5.19 -6.26
C LEU A 33 5.24 -6.32 -5.88
N SER A 34 6.06 -6.76 -6.85
CA SER A 34 6.96 -7.89 -6.68
C SER A 34 8.22 -7.79 -7.57
N PRO A 35 9.34 -8.41 -7.19
CA PRO A 35 9.60 -9.08 -5.91
C PRO A 35 9.70 -8.09 -4.74
N ILE A 36 9.69 -8.56 -3.50
CA ILE A 36 9.93 -7.73 -2.30
C ILE A 36 11.45 -7.63 -2.10
N VAL A 37 12.05 -6.54 -2.60
CA VAL A 37 13.51 -6.33 -2.60
C VAL A 37 13.85 -4.88 -2.27
N GLY A 38 15.11 -4.63 -1.88
CA GLY A 38 15.63 -3.30 -1.57
C GLY A 38 15.23 -2.76 -0.19
N ASP A 39 15.67 -1.54 0.12
CA ASP A 39 15.41 -0.88 1.41
C ASP A 39 13.97 -0.37 1.54
N PHE A 40 13.28 -0.21 0.42
CA PHE A 40 11.87 0.17 0.33
C PHE A 40 11.15 -0.81 -0.56
N ALA A 41 10.13 -1.47 -0.02
CA ALA A 41 9.30 -2.39 -0.77
C ALA A 41 7.83 -2.17 -0.44
N LYS A 42 6.95 -2.39 -1.41
CA LYS A 42 5.51 -2.48 -1.24
C LYS A 42 5.05 -3.88 -1.60
N ALA A 43 4.12 -4.42 -0.85
CA ALA A 43 3.45 -5.67 -1.19
C ALA A 43 2.22 -5.40 -2.05
N TYR A 44 1.41 -4.43 -1.66
CA TYR A 44 0.11 -4.15 -2.27
C TYR A 44 -0.20 -2.65 -2.26
N MET A 45 -1.01 -2.24 -3.22
CA MET A 45 -1.61 -0.90 -3.27
C MET A 45 -3.06 -1.02 -3.71
N PHE A 46 -3.95 -0.30 -3.02
CA PHE A 46 -5.36 -0.19 -3.36
C PHE A 46 -5.66 1.28 -3.60
N LEU A 47 -6.02 1.64 -4.83
CA LEU A 47 -6.25 3.02 -5.23
C LEU A 47 -7.71 3.19 -5.60
N LEU A 48 -8.39 4.17 -5.00
CA LEU A 48 -9.74 4.56 -5.41
C LEU A 48 -9.65 5.45 -6.66
N ASP A 49 -10.27 5.01 -7.75
CA ASP A 49 -10.44 5.74 -9.00
C ASP A 49 -11.86 6.31 -9.11
N ASP A 50 -12.01 7.58 -8.73
CA ASP A 50 -13.27 8.33 -8.85
C ASP A 50 -13.46 8.98 -10.25
N GLY A 51 -12.57 8.70 -11.21
CA GLY A 51 -12.57 9.29 -12.54
C GLY A 51 -11.92 10.68 -12.63
N THR A 52 -11.44 11.24 -11.52
CA THR A 52 -10.75 12.54 -11.48
C THR A 52 -9.25 12.39 -11.29
N CYS A 53 -8.82 11.55 -10.33
CA CYS A 53 -7.44 11.11 -10.09
C CYS A 53 -7.43 10.19 -8.85
N PHE A 54 -6.41 9.33 -8.69
CA PHE A 54 -6.22 8.59 -7.44
C PHE A 54 -5.91 9.55 -6.29
N ARG A 55 -6.94 9.93 -5.51
CA ARG A 55 -6.80 10.84 -4.36
C ARG A 55 -6.64 10.10 -3.04
N GLU A 56 -6.95 8.81 -3.03
CA GLU A 56 -6.96 7.98 -1.83
C GLU A 56 -6.33 6.62 -2.12
N VAL A 57 -5.32 6.25 -1.33
CA VAL A 57 -4.54 5.04 -1.52
C VAL A 57 -4.24 4.37 -0.20
N ILE A 58 -4.49 3.07 -0.13
CA ILE A 58 -3.97 2.20 0.91
C ILE A 58 -2.74 1.49 0.37
N SER A 59 -1.58 1.74 0.99
CA SER A 59 -0.31 1.12 0.62
C SER A 59 0.16 0.19 1.72
N ILE A 60 0.45 -1.06 1.36
CA ILE A 60 1.09 -2.02 2.26
C ILE A 60 2.58 -2.01 1.94
N GLY A 61 3.33 -1.23 2.70
CA GLY A 61 4.76 -0.99 2.50
C GLY A 61 5.63 -1.64 3.56
N SER A 62 6.94 -1.67 3.32
CA SER A 62 7.99 -1.95 4.29
C SER A 62 9.19 -1.06 3.95
N TYR A 63 9.69 -0.33 4.95
CA TYR A 63 10.94 0.41 4.85
C TYR A 63 12.00 -0.14 5.82
N ALA A 64 13.27 -0.05 5.42
CA ALA A 64 14.40 -0.58 6.18
C ALA A 64 14.43 -0.02 7.60
N ILE A 65 14.10 1.27 7.79
CA ILE A 65 14.14 1.89 9.12
C ILE A 65 13.10 1.31 10.09
N THR A 66 11.87 1.01 9.66
CA THR A 66 10.87 0.35 10.53
C THR A 66 11.21 -1.10 10.77
N THR A 67 11.83 -1.76 9.78
CA THR A 67 12.34 -3.11 9.96
C THR A 67 13.49 -3.14 10.97
N MET A 68 14.41 -2.16 10.96
CA MET A 68 15.51 -2.07 11.92
C MET A 68 15.05 -1.75 13.34
N MET A 69 13.96 -1.00 13.50
CA MET A 69 13.37 -0.72 14.82
C MET A 69 12.50 -1.88 15.34
N HIS A 70 12.19 -2.86 14.50
CA HIS A 70 11.53 -4.10 14.89
C HIS A 70 12.61 -5.14 15.23
N GLU A 71 12.71 -5.56 16.49
CA GLU A 71 13.71 -6.56 16.94
C GLU A 71 13.50 -7.98 16.37
N GLY A 72 12.57 -8.16 15.44
CA GLY A 72 12.22 -9.44 14.82
C GLY A 72 13.10 -9.83 13.63
N SER A 73 13.17 -11.12 13.31
CA SER A 73 13.99 -11.69 12.23
C SER A 73 13.43 -11.48 10.81
N GLY A 74 12.59 -10.47 10.58
CA GLY A 74 11.86 -10.30 9.33
C GLY A 74 11.39 -8.87 9.07
N ARG A 75 10.99 -8.58 7.83
CA ARG A 75 10.47 -7.27 7.43
C ARG A 75 9.15 -6.97 8.13
N LEU A 76 9.08 -5.81 8.78
CA LEU A 76 7.83 -5.24 9.25
C LEU A 76 7.16 -4.54 8.07
N PHE A 77 5.90 -4.87 7.81
CA PHE A 77 5.06 -4.15 6.86
C PHE A 77 4.11 -3.23 7.62
N HIS A 78 3.73 -2.13 7.01
CA HIS A 78 2.79 -1.16 7.55
C HIS A 78 1.73 -0.87 6.49
N ALA A 79 0.48 -0.80 6.94
CA ALA A 79 -0.61 -0.26 6.15
C ALA A 79 -0.64 1.25 6.34
N ASP A 80 -0.38 1.99 5.28
CA ASP A 80 -0.47 3.44 5.27
C ASP A 80 -1.64 3.88 4.40
N HIS A 81 -2.42 4.82 4.93
CA HIS A 81 -3.42 5.55 4.21
C HIS A 81 -2.84 6.88 3.74
N TYR A 82 -2.91 7.14 2.44
CA TYR A 82 -2.56 8.41 1.83
C TYR A 82 -3.83 9.02 1.23
N LYS A 83 -4.18 10.23 1.67
CA LYS A 83 -5.34 10.98 1.17
C LYS A 83 -4.97 12.44 0.99
N GLU A 84 -4.86 12.88 -0.27
CA GLU A 84 -4.38 14.23 -0.60
C GLU A 84 -3.04 14.56 0.09
N ASP A 85 -3.03 15.46 1.07
CA ASP A 85 -1.85 15.84 1.86
C ASP A 85 -1.74 15.12 3.23
N GLU A 86 -2.68 14.21 3.52
CA GLU A 86 -2.73 13.45 4.76
C GLU A 86 -2.07 12.07 4.63
N HIS A 87 -1.37 11.67 5.70
CA HIS A 87 -0.80 10.34 5.86
C HIS A 87 -1.13 9.81 7.26
N GLY A 88 -1.66 8.60 7.33
CA GLY A 88 -1.90 7.88 8.58
C GLY A 88 -1.51 6.42 8.47
N THR A 89 -0.81 5.91 9.47
CA THR A 89 -0.53 4.46 9.58
C THR A 89 -1.71 3.78 10.27
N LEU A 90 -2.28 2.79 9.60
CA LEU A 90 -3.47 2.06 10.02
C LEU A 90 -3.15 0.79 10.82
N ASP A 91 -2.13 0.06 10.40
CA ASP A 91 -1.78 -1.23 11.00
C ASP A 91 -0.33 -1.65 10.66
N PHE A 92 0.17 -2.67 11.36
CA PHE A 92 1.47 -3.28 11.13
C PHE A 92 1.35 -4.81 10.99
N PHE A 93 2.12 -5.38 10.07
CA PHE A 93 2.18 -6.83 9.84
C PHE A 93 3.60 -7.34 10.02
N THR A 94 3.75 -8.39 10.82
CA THR A 94 5.01 -9.13 10.92
C THR A 94 5.11 -10.06 9.70
N GLY A 95 5.94 -9.69 8.73
CA GLY A 95 6.00 -10.34 7.42
C GLY A 95 4.93 -9.83 6.43
N LYS A 96 5.05 -10.24 5.16
CA LYS A 96 4.12 -9.81 4.10
C LYS A 96 2.73 -10.39 4.39
N PRO A 97 1.67 -9.56 4.54
CA PRO A 97 0.32 -10.07 4.72
C PRO A 97 -0.15 -10.79 3.45
N SER A 98 -1.19 -11.62 3.58
CA SER A 98 -1.86 -12.17 2.40
C SER A 98 -2.60 -11.07 1.64
N TYR A 99 -2.82 -11.27 0.34
CA TYR A 99 -3.61 -10.34 -0.47
C TYR A 99 -5.02 -10.14 0.11
N GLU A 100 -5.70 -11.20 0.54
CA GLU A 100 -7.04 -11.11 1.11
C GLU A 100 -7.08 -10.31 2.43
N ALA A 101 -6.07 -10.46 3.30
CA ALA A 101 -6.00 -9.67 4.53
C ALA A 101 -5.77 -8.18 4.22
N ALA A 102 -4.87 -7.88 3.29
CA ALA A 102 -4.61 -6.52 2.84
C ALA A 102 -5.85 -5.88 2.18
N LYS A 103 -6.55 -6.65 1.35
CA LYS A 103 -7.80 -6.24 0.67
C LYS A 103 -8.91 -5.96 1.67
N ALA A 104 -9.11 -6.83 2.66
CA ALA A 104 -10.12 -6.63 3.70
C ALA A 104 -9.86 -5.33 4.48
N LEU A 105 -8.61 -5.04 4.84
CA LEU A 105 -8.23 -3.78 5.48
C LEU A 105 -8.53 -2.59 4.56
N ALA A 106 -8.10 -2.65 3.29
CA ALA A 106 -8.31 -1.55 2.35
C ALA A 106 -9.79 -1.24 2.12
N LEU A 107 -10.63 -2.26 1.94
CA LEU A 107 -12.08 -2.09 1.80
C LEU A 107 -12.74 -1.57 3.08
N GLY A 108 -12.19 -1.88 4.26
CA GLY A 108 -12.67 -1.30 5.52
C GLY A 108 -12.47 0.21 5.61
N VAL A 109 -11.44 0.74 4.92
CA VAL A 109 -11.05 2.15 4.99
C VAL A 109 -11.60 2.95 3.81
N LEU A 110 -11.57 2.39 2.60
CA LEU A 110 -11.98 3.06 1.36
C LEU A 110 -13.52 3.09 1.12
N ASN A 111 -14.34 2.98 2.17
CA ASN A 111 -15.81 2.99 2.08
C ASN A 111 -16.39 4.39 1.82
#